data_AF-A0A956YMD2-F1
#
_entry.id   AF-A0A956YMD2-F1
#
_cell.length_a   1.000
_cell.length_b   1.000
_cell.length_c   1.000
_cell.angle_alpha   90.00
_cell.angle_beta   90.00
_cell.angle_gamma   90.00
#
_symmetry.space_group_name_H-M   'P 1'
#
loop_
_entity.id
_entity.type
_entity.pdbx_description
1 polymer ?
#
loop_
_entity_poly.entity_id
_entity_poly.type
_entity_poly.pdbx_seq_one_letter_code
_entity_poly.pdbx_strand_id
1 'polypeptide(L)'
;MLKDPHNFPTNGRNILSDSPRDLTVEQKFAIIQKRMAPMFETVFPDRLAPRTVIVIPSLTLNPEELAKISGIHYYEERMLCLLMLLQLPRTNLIFITSQPVHHAVIDYYLHLLPGIPGYHARERLTLLSCHDGTAVSLTQKILQRPRLLDRIRAAIPDPAVAHITCFNATPLERRLAVELNAPLYACDPALTHWGTKSNGRKVFRTAGVPVPAGFEDLRDEQDIIDGLTHLKEANPNLRRAVVKLNDGFSGEGNAVFSYEGCGINGGLRPWITRELPQRLRFEAATETWDSFRHKFRQMQGIVESWIDGDDKRSPSVQCRINPLGKTEVISTHDQVLGGPSGQIFLGCTFPADAEYRLEIQEAGRRIGEVLQQHGVIGRFAVDFISVKQADGWHHSAIEINLRKGGTTHPFLMLKFLTNGIYDVGEGQYYTPMAQPRYYYASDNVHSNAYLGLTPDDLVDLAVLNGLHFNAATQQGVVFHLMGALSEFGKFGTVCIGDSPERAKKLYQKTINTLEQAANL
;
A
#
# COMPACT_ATOMS: atom_id res chain seq x y z
N MET A 1 4.91 -78.50 -34.90
CA MET A 1 6.29 -78.29 -35.41
C MET A 1 6.51 -76.78 -35.52
N LEU A 2 7.42 -76.25 -34.68
CA LEU A 2 8.38 -75.14 -34.90
C LEU A 2 7.97 -74.06 -35.94
N LYS A 3 7.90 -72.75 -35.65
CA LYS A 3 8.91 -71.88 -35.01
C LYS A 3 8.30 -70.57 -34.46
N ASP A 4 9.10 -69.99 -33.58
CA ASP A 4 8.93 -68.88 -32.63
C ASP A 4 9.12 -67.46 -33.28
N PRO A 5 9.24 -66.33 -32.54
CA PRO A 5 8.27 -65.25 -32.45
C PRO A 5 8.89 -63.88 -32.83
N HIS A 6 8.21 -62.79 -32.45
CA HIS A 6 8.54 -61.35 -32.59
C HIS A 6 7.96 -60.68 -33.84
N ASN A 7 6.94 -59.83 -33.61
CA ASN A 7 7.04 -58.36 -33.74
C ASN A 7 5.64 -57.75 -33.92
N PHE A 8 5.04 -57.14 -32.90
CA PHE A 8 3.98 -56.13 -33.08
C PHE A 8 3.98 -55.07 -31.96
N PRO A 9 3.75 -53.79 -32.29
CA PRO A 9 3.99 -52.65 -31.41
C PRO A 9 2.80 -52.36 -30.48
N THR A 10 3.11 -51.90 -29.26
CA THR A 10 2.14 -51.41 -28.28
C THR A 10 1.59 -50.05 -28.70
N ASN A 11 0.38 -50.02 -29.28
CA ASN A 11 -0.43 -48.81 -29.37
C ASN A 11 -1.08 -48.54 -28.01
N GLY A 12 -0.41 -47.76 -27.17
CA GLY A 12 -0.98 -47.16 -25.97
C GLY A 12 -1.27 -45.68 -26.21
N ARG A 13 -2.46 -45.35 -26.72
CA ARG A 13 -3.01 -43.99 -26.62
C ARG A 13 -3.29 -43.72 -25.15
N ASN A 14 -2.37 -43.03 -24.47
CA ASN A 14 -2.66 -42.38 -23.20
C ASN A 14 -3.47 -41.12 -23.50
N ILE A 15 -4.79 -41.25 -23.46
CA ILE A 15 -5.69 -40.10 -23.32
C ILE A 15 -5.50 -39.64 -21.87
N LEU A 16 -4.83 -38.50 -21.70
CA LEU A 16 -4.68 -37.82 -20.41
C LEU A 16 -6.08 -37.57 -19.84
N SER A 17 -6.40 -38.29 -18.77
CA SER A 17 -7.57 -38.03 -17.94
C SER A 17 -7.24 -36.86 -17.02
N ASP A 18 -7.81 -35.67 -17.29
CA ASP A 18 -7.78 -34.55 -16.37
C ASP A 18 -8.61 -34.88 -15.12
N SER A 19 -7.96 -35.46 -14.12
CA SER A 19 -8.48 -35.57 -12.76
C SER A 19 -8.31 -34.21 -12.06
N PRO A 20 -9.30 -33.71 -11.29
CA PRO A 20 -9.20 -32.47 -10.51
C PRO A 20 -8.04 -32.41 -9.49
N ARG A 21 -7.27 -33.50 -9.31
CA ARG A 21 -6.16 -33.59 -8.35
C ARG A 21 -4.82 -33.03 -8.87
N ASP A 22 -4.66 -32.84 -10.17
CA ASP A 22 -3.34 -32.50 -10.76
C ASP A 22 -3.12 -31.01 -11.08
N LEU A 23 -4.06 -30.13 -10.77
CA LEU A 23 -3.90 -28.69 -11.02
C LEU A 23 -2.89 -28.04 -10.04
N THR A 24 -2.00 -27.21 -10.58
CA THR A 24 -1.10 -26.36 -9.78
C THR A 24 -1.88 -25.30 -8.99
N VAL A 25 -1.22 -24.64 -8.02
CA VAL A 25 -1.83 -23.54 -7.24
C VAL A 25 -2.28 -22.41 -8.17
N GLU A 26 -1.48 -22.09 -9.18
CA GLU A 26 -1.75 -21.05 -10.18
C GLU A 26 -2.99 -21.40 -11.01
N GLN A 27 -3.11 -22.65 -11.46
CA GLN A 27 -4.26 -23.10 -12.25
C GLN A 27 -5.54 -23.11 -11.41
N LYS A 28 -5.48 -23.60 -10.16
CA LYS A 28 -6.60 -23.56 -9.20
C LYS A 28 -7.02 -22.12 -8.93
N PHE A 29 -6.06 -21.24 -8.70
CA PHE A 29 -6.30 -19.82 -8.48
C PHE A 29 -6.97 -19.17 -9.68
N ALA A 30 -6.49 -19.42 -10.91
CA ALA A 30 -7.09 -18.87 -12.13
C ALA A 30 -8.57 -19.28 -12.28
N ILE A 31 -8.94 -20.52 -11.91
CA ILE A 31 -10.33 -20.97 -11.90
C ILE A 31 -11.14 -20.20 -10.84
N ILE A 32 -10.61 -20.09 -9.62
CA ILE A 32 -11.26 -19.38 -8.51
C ILE A 32 -11.47 -17.90 -8.85
N GLN A 33 -10.47 -17.26 -9.45
CA GLN A 33 -10.44 -15.83 -9.75
C GLN A 33 -11.48 -15.43 -10.81
N LYS A 34 -11.91 -16.34 -11.69
CA LYS A 34 -13.00 -16.11 -12.66
C LYS A 34 -14.32 -15.73 -11.99
N ARG A 35 -14.53 -16.06 -10.70
CA ARG A 35 -15.73 -15.66 -9.94
C ARG A 35 -15.75 -14.18 -9.57
N MET A 36 -14.61 -13.48 -9.64
CA MET A 36 -14.52 -12.09 -9.19
C MET A 36 -15.34 -11.13 -10.06
N ALA A 37 -15.30 -11.27 -11.39
CA ALA A 37 -16.03 -10.39 -12.30
C ALA A 37 -17.56 -10.52 -12.18
N PRO A 38 -18.17 -11.73 -12.21
CA PRO A 38 -19.61 -11.88 -11.98
C PRO A 38 -20.05 -11.40 -10.60
N MET A 39 -19.26 -11.65 -9.55
CA MET A 39 -19.53 -11.14 -8.22
C MET A 39 -19.49 -9.60 -8.19
N PHE A 40 -18.53 -8.99 -8.88
CA PHE A 40 -18.43 -7.53 -8.96
C PHE A 40 -19.60 -6.90 -9.72
N GLU A 41 -20.08 -7.55 -10.77
CA GLU A 41 -21.22 -7.07 -11.55
C GLU A 41 -22.54 -7.14 -10.78
N THR A 42 -22.74 -8.18 -9.96
CA THR A 42 -24.03 -8.47 -9.32
C THR A 42 -24.09 -8.08 -7.84
N VAL A 43 -23.04 -8.32 -7.06
CA VAL A 43 -23.04 -8.15 -5.59
C VAL A 43 -22.55 -6.76 -5.17
N PHE A 44 -21.51 -6.22 -5.83
CA PHE A 44 -20.93 -4.94 -5.44
C PHE A 44 -21.86 -3.73 -5.60
N PRO A 45 -22.66 -3.60 -6.69
CA PRO A 45 -23.55 -2.44 -6.84
C PRO A 45 -24.80 -2.51 -5.95
N ASP A 46 -25.32 -3.70 -5.63
CA ASP A 46 -26.47 -3.86 -4.75
C ASP A 46 -26.04 -3.82 -3.28
N ARG A 47 -26.41 -2.78 -2.53
CA ARG A 47 -26.08 -2.65 -1.10
C ARG A 47 -26.71 -3.73 -0.21
N LEU A 48 -27.80 -4.36 -0.65
CA LEU A 48 -28.54 -5.38 0.09
C LEU A 48 -28.09 -6.80 -0.27
N ALA A 49 -27.27 -6.98 -1.32
CA ALA A 49 -26.77 -8.29 -1.69
C ALA A 49 -25.91 -8.89 -0.55
N PRO A 50 -26.18 -10.15 -0.15
CA PRO A 50 -25.33 -10.88 0.79
C PRO A 50 -23.89 -10.95 0.28
N ARG A 51 -22.92 -10.76 1.17
CA ARG A 51 -21.50 -10.96 0.85
C ARG A 51 -20.70 -11.35 2.06
N THR A 52 -19.60 -12.05 1.82
CA THR A 52 -18.59 -12.33 2.86
C THR A 52 -17.27 -11.69 2.45
N VAL A 53 -16.68 -10.90 3.34
CA VAL A 53 -15.38 -10.28 3.11
C VAL A 53 -14.38 -10.84 4.11
N ILE A 54 -13.37 -11.54 3.59
CA ILE A 54 -12.28 -12.11 4.37
C ILE A 54 -11.12 -11.12 4.33
N VAL A 55 -10.87 -10.47 5.46
CA VAL A 55 -9.85 -9.42 5.58
C VAL A 55 -8.56 -10.04 6.10
N ILE A 56 -7.54 -10.04 5.25
CA ILE A 56 -6.19 -10.56 5.54
C ILE A 56 -5.20 -9.40 5.53
N PRO A 57 -5.00 -8.71 6.65
CA PRO A 57 -4.11 -7.55 6.74
C PRO A 57 -2.62 -7.91 6.78
N SER A 58 -2.23 -9.02 6.13
CA SER A 58 -0.86 -9.51 6.10
C SER A 58 0.06 -8.54 5.39
N LEU A 59 1.17 -8.20 6.04
CA LEU A 59 2.29 -7.47 5.45
C LEU A 59 3.31 -8.49 4.93
N THR A 60 3.01 -9.12 3.80
CA THR A 60 3.91 -10.11 3.20
C THR A 60 4.95 -9.38 2.34
N LEU A 61 5.90 -8.71 3.00
CA LEU A 61 6.97 -7.92 2.38
C LEU A 61 8.34 -8.47 2.81
N ASN A 62 9.43 -7.87 2.29
CA ASN A 62 10.78 -8.26 2.68
C ASN A 62 10.97 -8.14 4.22
N PRO A 63 11.33 -9.23 4.92
CA PRO A 63 11.46 -9.20 6.38
C PRO A 63 12.55 -8.27 6.92
N GLU A 64 13.67 -8.11 6.20
CA GLU A 64 14.76 -7.21 6.61
C GLU A 64 14.34 -5.75 6.55
N GLU A 65 13.55 -5.38 5.54
CA GLU A 65 12.99 -4.03 5.44
C GLU A 65 11.88 -3.81 6.48
N LEU A 66 11.03 -4.80 6.73
CA LEU A 66 10.00 -4.69 7.78
C LEU A 66 10.60 -4.53 9.19
N ALA A 67 11.74 -5.15 9.46
CA ALA A 67 12.43 -5.07 10.75
C ALA A 67 12.93 -3.65 11.10
N LYS A 68 13.04 -2.75 10.11
CA LYS A 68 13.42 -1.35 10.32
C LYS A 68 12.26 -0.49 10.84
N ILE A 69 11.01 -0.97 10.73
CA ILE A 69 9.81 -0.21 11.12
C ILE A 69 9.39 -0.54 12.55
N SER A 70 9.47 0.46 13.42
CA SER A 70 8.95 0.37 14.80
C SER A 70 7.43 0.17 14.82
N GLY A 71 6.98 -0.80 15.65
CA GLY A 71 5.57 -1.14 15.83
C GLY A 71 4.92 -1.85 14.63
N ILE A 72 5.70 -2.44 13.72
CA ILE A 72 5.19 -3.05 12.46
C ILE A 72 4.12 -4.12 12.69
N HIS A 73 4.18 -4.87 13.80
CA HIS A 73 3.18 -5.89 14.13
C HIS A 73 1.75 -5.33 14.27
N TYR A 74 1.62 -4.06 14.66
CA TYR A 74 0.33 -3.39 14.78
C TYR A 74 -0.20 -2.86 13.46
N TYR A 75 0.58 -2.88 12.37
CA TYR A 75 0.13 -2.36 11.06
C TYR A 75 -1.05 -3.15 10.49
N GLU A 76 -1.33 -4.34 10.99
CA GLU A 76 -2.58 -5.06 10.70
C GLU A 76 -3.82 -4.22 11.04
N GLU A 77 -3.74 -3.35 12.05
CA GLU A 77 -4.82 -2.43 12.45
C GLU A 77 -5.14 -1.37 11.39
N ARG A 78 -4.24 -1.08 10.43
CA ARG A 78 -4.54 -0.15 9.32
C ARG A 78 -5.76 -0.59 8.51
N MET A 79 -6.02 -1.89 8.43
CA MET A 79 -7.15 -2.42 7.68
C MET A 79 -8.43 -2.52 8.50
N LEU A 80 -8.43 -2.15 9.80
CA LEU A 80 -9.67 -2.03 10.58
C LEU A 80 -10.65 -0.99 10.00
N CYS A 81 -10.19 -0.08 9.13
CA CYS A 81 -11.09 0.73 8.32
C CYS A 81 -12.09 -0.10 7.48
N LEU A 82 -11.80 -1.37 7.18
CA LEU A 82 -12.71 -2.27 6.48
C LEU A 82 -13.85 -2.79 7.37
N LEU A 83 -13.81 -2.60 8.69
CA LEU A 83 -14.98 -2.81 9.55
C LEU A 83 -16.15 -1.92 9.11
N MET A 84 -15.88 -0.79 8.47
CA MET A 84 -16.91 0.09 7.91
C MET A 84 -17.76 -0.57 6.81
N LEU A 85 -17.31 -1.69 6.22
CA LEU A 85 -18.14 -2.49 5.31
C LEU A 85 -19.37 -3.09 6.00
N LEU A 86 -19.39 -3.15 7.33
CA LEU A 86 -20.57 -3.51 8.12
C LEU A 86 -21.72 -2.49 7.96
N GLN A 87 -21.48 -1.32 7.35
CA GLN A 87 -22.53 -0.41 6.90
C GLN A 87 -23.48 -1.03 5.85
N LEU A 88 -23.01 -2.06 5.15
CA LEU A 88 -23.82 -2.85 4.23
C LEU A 88 -24.58 -3.91 5.05
N PRO A 89 -25.92 -3.91 5.06
CA PRO A 89 -26.71 -4.69 6.03
C PRO A 89 -26.48 -6.20 6.00
N ARG A 90 -26.16 -6.77 4.82
CA ARG A 90 -25.97 -8.22 4.63
C ARG A 90 -24.51 -8.62 4.39
N THR A 91 -23.57 -7.79 4.84
CA THR A 91 -22.14 -8.13 4.83
C THR A 91 -21.76 -8.86 6.10
N ASN A 92 -21.19 -10.06 5.95
CA ASN A 92 -20.43 -10.76 6.97
C ASN A 92 -18.94 -10.45 6.79
N LEU A 93 -18.26 -10.03 7.85
CA LEU A 93 -16.86 -9.68 7.83
C LEU A 93 -16.06 -10.67 8.69
N ILE A 94 -15.03 -11.27 8.12
CA ILE A 94 -14.09 -12.13 8.84
C ILE A 94 -12.74 -11.42 8.86
N PHE A 95 -12.31 -10.96 10.02
CA PHE A 95 -11.05 -10.25 10.19
C PHE A 95 -10.06 -11.13 10.95
N ILE A 96 -8.90 -11.37 10.36
CA ILE A 96 -7.89 -12.27 10.93
C ILE A 96 -6.63 -11.47 11.26
N THR A 97 -6.05 -11.70 12.43
CA THR A 97 -4.82 -11.04 12.88
C THR A 97 -3.78 -12.02 13.42
N SER A 98 -2.54 -11.56 13.54
CA SER A 98 -1.45 -12.29 14.18
C SER A 98 -1.72 -12.47 15.67
N GLN A 99 -2.12 -11.39 16.34
CA GLN A 99 -2.44 -11.30 17.77
C GLN A 99 -3.87 -10.76 17.95
N PRO A 100 -4.58 -11.11 19.04
CA PRO A 100 -5.86 -10.49 19.36
C PRO A 100 -5.76 -8.96 19.40
N VAL A 101 -6.68 -8.27 18.72
CA VAL A 101 -6.80 -6.80 18.81
C VAL A 101 -7.51 -6.45 20.11
N HIS A 102 -7.04 -5.41 20.80
CA HIS A 102 -7.65 -4.95 22.05
C HIS A 102 -9.14 -4.60 21.86
N HIS A 103 -9.98 -4.99 22.82
CA HIS A 103 -11.43 -4.83 22.70
C HIS A 103 -11.86 -3.37 22.52
N ALA A 104 -11.22 -2.44 23.24
CA ALA A 104 -11.49 -1.00 23.11
C ALA A 104 -11.24 -0.47 21.68
N VAL A 105 -10.25 -1.04 20.96
CA VAL A 105 -9.98 -0.66 19.56
C VAL A 105 -11.13 -1.14 18.67
N ILE A 106 -11.61 -2.37 18.85
CA ILE A 106 -12.76 -2.87 18.10
C ILE A 106 -14.02 -2.04 18.40
N ASP A 107 -14.31 -1.78 19.67
CA ASP A 107 -15.44 -0.95 20.08
C ASP A 107 -15.37 0.46 19.51
N TYR A 108 -14.18 1.06 19.49
CA TYR A 108 -13.92 2.35 18.86
C TYR A 108 -14.33 2.35 17.39
N TYR A 109 -13.87 1.38 16.59
CA TYR A 109 -14.28 1.28 15.17
C TYR A 109 -15.76 0.99 14.99
N LEU A 110 -16.37 0.15 15.84
CA LEU A 110 -17.80 -0.14 15.73
C LEU A 110 -18.67 1.08 16.10
N HIS A 111 -18.22 1.90 17.04
CA HIS A 111 -18.88 3.17 17.40
C HIS A 111 -18.87 4.17 16.23
N LEU A 112 -17.87 4.10 15.36
CA LEU A 112 -17.77 4.95 14.16
C LEU A 112 -18.78 4.59 13.06
N LEU A 113 -19.50 3.47 13.14
CA LEU A 113 -20.50 3.06 12.14
C LEU A 113 -21.74 3.97 12.22
N PRO A 114 -21.99 4.86 11.23
CA PRO A 114 -23.11 5.79 11.30
C PRO A 114 -24.45 5.05 11.24
N GLY A 115 -25.28 5.23 12.27
CA GLY A 115 -26.66 4.72 12.30
C GLY A 115 -26.78 3.20 12.49
N ILE A 116 -25.71 2.50 12.87
CA ILE A 116 -25.75 1.05 13.11
C ILE A 116 -25.44 0.76 14.58
N PRO A 117 -26.37 0.17 15.34
CA PRO A 117 -26.09 -0.27 16.69
C PRO A 117 -24.93 -1.27 16.73
N GLY A 118 -24.00 -1.08 17.67
CA GLY A 118 -22.81 -1.93 17.80
C GLY A 118 -23.12 -3.42 17.88
N TYR A 119 -24.22 -3.80 18.55
CA TYR A 119 -24.69 -5.19 18.62
C TYR A 119 -24.92 -5.81 17.22
N HIS A 120 -25.66 -5.14 16.34
CA HIS A 120 -25.94 -5.63 14.98
C HIS A 120 -24.70 -5.69 14.09
N ALA A 121 -23.71 -4.83 14.34
CA ALA A 121 -22.42 -4.91 13.66
C ALA A 121 -21.61 -6.10 14.18
N ARG A 122 -21.59 -6.34 15.49
CA ARG A 122 -20.90 -7.47 16.13
C ARG A 122 -21.44 -8.83 15.68
N GLU A 123 -22.75 -8.99 15.50
CA GLU A 123 -23.34 -10.24 15.00
C GLU A 123 -22.80 -10.69 13.63
N ARG A 124 -22.33 -9.73 12.82
CA ARG A 124 -21.80 -9.97 11.47
C ARG A 124 -20.27 -9.86 11.39
N LEU A 125 -19.60 -9.69 12.52
CA LEU A 125 -18.15 -9.57 12.63
C LEU A 125 -17.56 -10.80 13.31
N THR A 126 -16.78 -11.57 12.56
CA THR A 126 -15.97 -12.67 13.09
C THR A 126 -14.52 -12.21 13.22
N LEU A 127 -14.00 -12.19 14.45
CA LEU A 127 -12.60 -11.91 14.74
C LEU A 127 -11.86 -13.20 15.04
N LEU A 128 -10.78 -13.49 14.31
CA LEU A 128 -9.92 -14.64 14.53
C LEU A 128 -8.47 -14.17 14.72
N SER A 129 -7.70 -14.88 15.52
CA SER A 129 -6.27 -14.59 15.67
C SER A 129 -5.42 -15.85 15.59
N CYS A 130 -4.17 -15.69 15.16
CA CYS A 130 -3.18 -16.76 15.15
C CYS A 130 -2.54 -17.01 16.53
N HIS A 131 -2.73 -16.07 17.47
CA HIS A 131 -2.04 -16.01 18.77
C HIS A 131 -0.52 -16.11 18.64
N ASP A 132 0.05 -15.37 17.68
CA ASP A 132 1.44 -15.51 17.26
C ASP A 132 2.04 -14.14 16.93
N GLY A 133 2.90 -13.66 17.85
CA GLY A 133 3.58 -12.37 17.74
C GLY A 133 4.90 -12.41 16.97
N THR A 134 5.27 -13.54 16.36
CA THR A 134 6.54 -13.64 15.61
C THR A 134 6.53 -12.76 14.35
N ALA A 135 7.71 -12.48 13.80
CA ALA A 135 7.89 -11.72 12.56
C ALA A 135 7.49 -12.46 11.27
N VAL A 136 6.93 -13.67 11.38
CA VAL A 136 6.37 -14.40 10.23
C VAL A 136 5.13 -13.67 9.71
N SER A 137 4.92 -13.63 8.39
CA SER A 137 3.74 -12.97 7.82
C SER A 137 2.43 -13.63 8.30
N LEU A 138 1.38 -12.84 8.45
CA LEU A 138 0.07 -13.33 8.88
C LEU A 138 -0.45 -14.45 7.96
N THR A 139 -0.34 -14.28 6.65
CA THR A 139 -0.78 -15.30 5.71
C THR A 139 -0.05 -16.63 5.90
N GLN A 140 1.27 -16.59 6.15
CA GLN A 140 2.02 -17.81 6.46
C GLN A 140 1.58 -18.43 7.79
N LYS A 141 1.35 -17.61 8.83
CA LYS A 141 0.80 -18.08 10.11
C LYS A 141 -0.53 -18.80 9.93
N ILE A 142 -1.43 -18.29 9.09
CA ILE A 142 -2.72 -18.90 8.78
C ILE A 142 -2.53 -20.24 8.06
N LEU A 143 -1.70 -20.27 7.00
CA LEU A 143 -1.46 -21.47 6.19
C LEU A 143 -0.83 -22.62 6.99
N GLN A 144 -0.10 -22.32 8.06
CA GLN A 144 0.48 -23.30 8.97
C GLN A 144 -0.50 -23.84 10.03
N ARG A 145 -1.76 -23.36 10.06
CA ARG A 145 -2.76 -23.68 11.09
C ARG A 145 -4.03 -24.30 10.46
N PRO A 146 -4.07 -25.61 10.20
CA PRO A 146 -5.22 -26.28 9.59
C PRO A 146 -6.55 -26.02 10.31
N ARG A 147 -6.55 -26.09 11.65
CA ARG A 147 -7.75 -25.80 12.45
C ARG A 147 -8.23 -24.35 12.32
N LEU A 148 -7.33 -23.39 12.10
CA LEU A 148 -7.71 -22.00 11.84
C LEU A 148 -8.31 -21.86 10.45
N LEU A 149 -7.73 -22.51 9.44
CA LEU A 149 -8.34 -22.57 8.10
C LEU A 149 -9.76 -23.16 8.14
N ASP A 150 -9.97 -24.23 8.90
CA ASP A 150 -11.30 -24.82 9.06
C ASP A 150 -12.29 -23.86 9.74
N ARG A 151 -11.83 -23.12 10.77
CA ARG A 151 -12.65 -22.06 11.40
C ARG A 151 -12.98 -20.92 10.44
N ILE A 152 -12.03 -20.49 9.60
CA ILE A 152 -12.28 -19.48 8.57
C ILE A 152 -13.33 -19.99 7.58
N ARG A 153 -13.19 -21.23 7.08
CA ARG A 153 -14.17 -21.85 6.17
C ARG A 153 -15.55 -21.95 6.80
N ALA A 154 -15.64 -22.39 8.05
CA ALA A 154 -16.90 -22.50 8.78
C ALA A 154 -17.58 -21.15 9.02
N ALA A 155 -16.81 -20.06 9.08
CA ALA A 155 -17.32 -18.70 9.23
C ALA A 155 -17.80 -18.08 7.91
N ILE A 156 -17.62 -18.73 6.76
CA ILE A 156 -18.11 -18.28 5.45
C ILE A 156 -19.50 -18.88 5.20
N PRO A 157 -20.60 -18.09 5.29
CA PRO A 157 -21.95 -18.64 5.15
C PRO A 157 -22.25 -19.08 3.72
N ASP A 158 -21.77 -18.32 2.74
CA ASP A 158 -21.91 -18.62 1.31
C ASP A 158 -20.59 -18.35 0.58
N PRO A 159 -19.86 -19.42 0.18
CA PRO A 159 -18.62 -19.30 -0.59
C PRO A 159 -18.78 -18.69 -1.99
N ALA A 160 -19.99 -18.66 -2.56
CA ALA A 160 -20.23 -18.09 -3.89
C ALA A 160 -20.11 -16.56 -3.90
N VAL A 161 -20.35 -15.91 -2.76
CA VAL A 161 -20.28 -14.44 -2.57
C VAL A 161 -19.18 -14.01 -1.60
N ALA A 162 -18.20 -14.90 -1.37
CA ALA A 162 -17.05 -14.65 -0.51
C ALA A 162 -15.83 -14.19 -1.32
N HIS A 163 -15.10 -13.18 -0.84
CA HIS A 163 -13.82 -12.80 -1.42
C HIS A 163 -12.81 -12.39 -0.35
N ILE A 164 -11.52 -12.52 -0.69
CA ILE A 164 -10.40 -12.07 0.13
C ILE A 164 -10.00 -10.66 -0.27
N THR A 165 -9.70 -9.81 0.71
CA THR A 165 -9.03 -8.53 0.52
C THR A 165 -7.82 -8.46 1.45
N CYS A 166 -6.66 -8.09 0.92
CA CYS A 166 -5.40 -8.06 1.65
C CYS A 166 -4.65 -6.73 1.51
N PHE A 167 -3.60 -6.52 2.30
CA PHE A 167 -2.76 -5.33 2.18
C PHE A 167 -1.97 -5.36 0.86
N ASN A 168 -1.18 -6.42 0.66
CA ASN A 168 -0.49 -6.75 -0.58
C ASN A 168 -0.71 -8.23 -0.94
N ALA A 169 -0.55 -8.57 -2.22
CA ALA A 169 -0.77 -9.91 -2.72
C ALA A 169 0.56 -10.53 -3.19
N THR A 170 0.88 -11.69 -2.63
CA THR A 170 2.07 -12.48 -2.95
C THR A 170 1.65 -13.94 -3.21
N PRO A 171 2.58 -14.84 -3.59
CA PRO A 171 2.27 -16.26 -3.72
C PRO A 171 1.61 -16.88 -2.46
N LEU A 172 1.86 -16.33 -1.27
CA LEU A 172 1.18 -16.77 -0.04
C LEU A 172 -0.31 -16.41 -0.03
N GLU A 173 -0.69 -15.18 -0.37
CA GLU A 173 -2.10 -14.78 -0.45
C GLU A 173 -2.84 -15.54 -1.56
N ARG A 174 -2.17 -15.81 -2.69
CA ARG A 174 -2.72 -16.68 -3.74
C ARG A 174 -2.96 -18.10 -3.24
N ARG A 175 -2.01 -18.68 -2.49
CA ARG A 175 -2.19 -20.00 -1.89
C ARG A 175 -3.35 -20.00 -0.88
N LEU A 176 -3.46 -18.97 -0.05
CA LEU A 176 -4.57 -18.84 0.89
C LEU A 176 -5.92 -18.73 0.17
N ALA A 177 -6.00 -18.01 -0.95
CA ALA A 177 -7.19 -17.94 -1.80
C ALA A 177 -7.62 -19.32 -2.33
N VAL A 178 -6.64 -20.16 -2.70
CA VAL A 178 -6.90 -21.56 -3.08
C VAL A 178 -7.38 -22.40 -1.90
N GLU A 179 -6.72 -22.32 -0.75
CA GLU A 179 -7.09 -23.07 0.46
C GLU A 179 -8.49 -22.72 0.97
N LEU A 180 -8.89 -21.45 0.86
CA LEU A 180 -10.22 -20.99 1.27
C LEU A 180 -11.26 -21.07 0.15
N ASN A 181 -10.85 -21.44 -1.07
CA ASN A 181 -11.70 -21.43 -2.26
C ASN A 181 -12.46 -20.09 -2.43
N ALA A 182 -11.75 -18.96 -2.30
CA ALA A 182 -12.32 -17.62 -2.41
C ALA A 182 -11.46 -16.73 -3.33
N PRO A 183 -12.06 -15.99 -4.29
CA PRO A 183 -11.32 -15.07 -5.15
C PRO A 183 -10.59 -13.98 -4.35
N LEU A 184 -9.48 -13.50 -4.89
CA LEU A 184 -8.64 -12.49 -4.27
C LEU A 184 -8.87 -11.13 -4.96
N TYR A 185 -9.40 -10.15 -4.22
CA TYR A 185 -9.54 -8.78 -4.74
C TYR A 185 -8.27 -7.96 -4.48
N ALA A 186 -7.22 -8.32 -5.21
CA ALA A 186 -5.93 -7.65 -5.24
C ALA A 186 -5.21 -7.96 -6.57
N CYS A 187 -4.02 -7.40 -6.77
CA CYS A 187 -3.18 -7.70 -7.93
C CYS A 187 -2.76 -9.18 -7.88
N ASP A 188 -2.85 -9.90 -9.01
CA ASP A 188 -2.30 -11.25 -9.07
C ASP A 188 -0.79 -11.19 -8.82
N PRO A 189 -0.22 -12.03 -7.92
CA PRO A 189 1.23 -12.12 -7.71
C PRO A 189 2.06 -12.34 -8.98
N ALA A 190 1.49 -12.90 -10.05
CA ALA A 190 2.16 -13.02 -11.34
C ALA A 190 2.39 -11.66 -12.04
N LEU A 191 1.64 -10.63 -11.66
CA LEU A 191 1.64 -9.30 -12.26
C LEU A 191 2.29 -8.22 -11.38
N THR A 192 2.72 -8.56 -10.16
CA THR A 192 3.32 -7.58 -9.22
C THR A 192 4.61 -6.96 -9.76
N HIS A 193 5.32 -7.66 -10.66
CA HIS A 193 6.53 -7.16 -11.29
C HIS A 193 6.31 -5.84 -12.05
N TRP A 194 5.08 -5.52 -12.49
CA TRP A 194 4.73 -4.23 -13.10
C TRP A 194 4.83 -3.04 -12.12
N GLY A 195 4.86 -3.31 -10.82
CA GLY A 195 5.05 -2.31 -9.76
C GLY A 195 6.51 -2.08 -9.36
N THR A 196 7.45 -2.90 -9.85
CA THR A 196 8.89 -2.71 -9.55
C THR A 196 9.38 -1.38 -10.10
N LYS A 197 10.44 -0.80 -9.51
CA LYS A 197 11.01 0.47 -10.00
C LYS A 197 11.38 0.42 -11.49
N SER A 198 11.98 -0.68 -11.94
CA SER A 198 12.37 -0.85 -13.34
C SER A 198 11.18 -0.94 -14.29
N ASN A 199 10.21 -1.82 -14.02
CA ASN A 199 9.05 -1.93 -14.92
C ASN A 199 8.06 -0.76 -14.77
N GLY A 200 7.98 -0.14 -13.60
CA GLY A 200 7.21 1.08 -13.38
C GLY A 200 7.66 2.20 -14.32
N ARG A 201 8.98 2.41 -14.48
CA ARG A 201 9.52 3.35 -15.47
C ARG A 201 9.09 3.03 -16.90
N LYS A 202 9.06 1.74 -17.28
CA LYS A 202 8.58 1.30 -18.60
C LYS A 202 7.08 1.58 -18.77
N VAL A 203 6.27 1.28 -17.76
CA VAL A 203 4.82 1.59 -17.73
C VAL A 203 4.58 3.09 -17.88
N PHE A 204 5.32 3.93 -17.16
CA PHE A 204 5.21 5.40 -17.26
C PHE A 204 5.50 5.89 -18.68
N ARG A 205 6.58 5.41 -19.31
CA ARG A 205 6.91 5.78 -20.69
C ARG A 205 5.83 5.33 -21.68
N THR A 206 5.32 4.10 -21.55
CA THR A 206 4.19 3.60 -22.36
C THR A 206 2.93 4.46 -22.18
N ALA A 207 2.67 4.91 -20.95
CA ALA A 207 1.55 5.80 -20.65
C ALA A 207 1.77 7.24 -21.14
N GLY A 208 2.96 7.60 -21.64
CA GLY A 208 3.34 8.96 -22.00
C GLY A 208 3.46 9.89 -20.79
N VAL A 209 3.80 9.35 -19.61
CA VAL A 209 4.01 10.11 -18.37
C VAL A 209 5.51 10.36 -18.21
N PRO A 210 5.97 11.60 -17.99
CA PRO A 210 7.38 11.88 -17.81
C PRO A 210 7.99 11.12 -16.62
N VAL A 211 9.25 10.71 -16.79
CA VAL A 211 10.04 10.04 -15.75
C VAL A 211 11.37 10.77 -15.59
N PRO A 212 12.01 10.73 -14.41
CA PRO A 212 13.35 11.29 -14.25
C PRO A 212 14.33 10.60 -15.21
N ALA A 213 15.31 11.34 -15.73
CA ALA A 213 16.37 10.77 -16.56
C ALA A 213 17.08 9.66 -15.79
N GLY A 214 17.35 8.50 -16.39
CA GLY A 214 17.87 7.36 -15.65
C GLY A 214 17.75 6.05 -16.40
N PHE A 215 18.29 5.02 -15.77
CA PHE A 215 18.43 3.67 -16.29
C PHE A 215 17.75 2.67 -15.36
N GLU A 216 17.18 1.62 -15.96
CA GLU A 216 16.48 0.54 -15.27
C GLU A 216 17.09 -0.82 -15.60
N ASP A 217 16.62 -1.88 -14.93
CA ASP A 217 17.12 -3.25 -15.06
C ASP A 217 18.62 -3.39 -14.71
N LEU A 218 19.11 -2.55 -13.79
CA LEU A 218 20.51 -2.57 -13.33
C LEU A 218 20.70 -3.72 -12.35
N ARG A 219 21.71 -4.56 -12.59
CA ARG A 219 21.87 -5.85 -11.90
C ARG A 219 22.86 -5.80 -10.75
N ASP A 220 23.86 -4.92 -10.85
CA ASP A 220 24.96 -4.89 -9.89
C ASP A 220 25.63 -3.52 -9.81
N GLU A 221 26.72 -3.47 -9.04
CA GLU A 221 27.55 -2.29 -8.84
C GLU A 221 28.11 -1.70 -10.13
N GLN A 222 28.49 -2.52 -11.13
CA GLN A 222 29.04 -1.99 -12.38
C GLN A 222 27.95 -1.29 -13.17
N ASP A 223 26.76 -1.88 -13.23
CA ASP A 223 25.59 -1.24 -13.86
C ASP A 223 25.24 0.09 -13.14
N ILE A 224 25.37 0.18 -11.81
CA ILE A 224 25.21 1.44 -11.06
C ILE A 224 26.26 2.47 -11.48
N ILE A 225 27.53 2.09 -11.51
CA ILE A 225 28.65 2.98 -11.87
C ILE A 225 28.45 3.53 -13.29
N ASP A 226 28.09 2.66 -14.24
CA ASP A 226 27.88 3.03 -15.63
C ASP A 226 26.65 3.96 -15.76
N GLY A 227 25.56 3.66 -15.06
CA GLY A 227 24.37 4.51 -15.02
C GLY A 227 24.64 5.91 -14.45
N LEU A 228 25.38 6.01 -13.34
CA LEU A 228 25.79 7.29 -12.76
C LEU A 228 26.74 8.06 -13.69
N THR A 229 27.68 7.36 -14.33
CA THR A 229 28.60 7.95 -15.31
C THR A 229 27.83 8.59 -16.46
N HIS A 230 26.96 7.82 -17.12
CA HIS A 230 26.18 8.32 -18.25
C HIS A 230 25.24 9.48 -17.87
N LEU A 231 24.62 9.44 -16.69
CA LEU A 231 23.78 10.54 -16.22
C LEU A 231 24.55 11.85 -16.10
N LYS A 232 25.77 11.79 -15.55
CA LYS A 232 26.61 12.97 -15.35
C LYS A 232 27.25 13.46 -16.66
N GLU A 233 27.53 12.57 -17.61
CA GLU A 233 27.97 12.96 -18.95
C GLU A 233 26.85 13.64 -19.74
N ALA A 234 25.62 13.10 -19.67
CA ALA A 234 24.46 13.68 -20.32
C ALA A 234 24.05 15.03 -19.70
N ASN A 235 24.27 15.21 -18.40
CA ASN A 235 24.04 16.47 -17.70
C ASN A 235 25.23 16.81 -16.78
N PRO A 236 26.23 17.58 -17.28
CA PRO A 236 27.39 17.99 -16.50
C PRO A 236 27.04 18.80 -15.24
N ASN A 237 25.87 19.44 -15.19
CA ASN A 237 25.39 20.21 -14.04
C ASN A 237 24.65 19.36 -13.00
N LEU A 238 24.44 18.06 -13.24
CA LEU A 238 23.77 17.16 -12.30
C LEU A 238 24.56 17.10 -10.99
N ARG A 239 23.91 17.48 -9.89
CA ARG A 239 24.53 17.51 -8.54
C ARG A 239 24.33 16.22 -7.79
N ARG A 240 23.19 15.56 -7.97
CA ARG A 240 22.82 14.34 -7.26
C ARG A 240 22.12 13.35 -8.18
N ALA A 241 22.23 12.08 -7.83
CA ALA A 241 21.44 10.98 -8.39
C ALA A 241 20.92 10.11 -7.25
N VAL A 242 19.93 9.28 -7.54
CA VAL A 242 19.38 8.30 -6.60
C VAL A 242 19.46 6.91 -7.20
N VAL A 243 19.97 5.98 -6.41
CA VAL A 243 19.96 4.54 -6.67
C VAL A 243 18.77 3.96 -5.91
N LYS A 244 17.92 3.17 -6.55
CA LYS A 244 16.73 2.59 -5.90
C LYS A 244 16.64 1.09 -6.16
N LEU A 245 16.38 0.31 -5.12
CA LEU A 245 16.05 -1.12 -5.23
C LEU A 245 14.67 -1.30 -5.89
N ASN A 246 14.50 -2.34 -6.72
CA ASN A 246 13.22 -2.60 -7.40
C ASN A 246 12.04 -2.81 -6.45
N ASP A 247 12.27 -3.51 -5.33
CA ASP A 247 11.25 -3.92 -4.36
C ASP A 247 11.40 -3.22 -2.99
N GLY A 248 12.04 -2.05 -2.96
CA GLY A 248 12.10 -1.21 -1.75
C GLY A 248 10.77 -0.48 -1.48
N PHE A 249 10.47 -0.20 -0.21
CA PHE A 249 9.29 0.58 0.20
C PHE A 249 9.65 1.67 1.22
N SER A 250 8.77 2.67 1.37
CA SER A 250 8.91 3.78 2.35
C SER A 250 10.22 4.59 2.26
N GLY A 251 10.86 4.61 1.08
CA GLY A 251 12.12 5.31 0.87
C GLY A 251 13.37 4.58 1.39
N GLU A 252 13.23 3.49 2.14
CA GLU A 252 14.36 2.77 2.77
C GLU A 252 15.27 2.06 1.76
N GLY A 253 14.73 1.72 0.58
CA GLY A 253 15.48 1.17 -0.54
C GLY A 253 16.13 2.22 -1.46
N ASN A 254 16.07 3.50 -1.11
CA ASN A 254 16.67 4.60 -1.87
C ASN A 254 18.02 4.99 -1.26
N ALA A 255 18.99 5.29 -2.13
CA ALA A 255 20.30 5.74 -1.72
C ALA A 255 20.77 6.89 -2.62
N VAL A 256 21.14 8.02 -2.02
CA VAL A 256 21.48 9.26 -2.74
C VAL A 256 22.98 9.33 -2.96
N PHE A 257 23.38 9.60 -4.20
CA PHE A 257 24.77 9.81 -4.61
C PHE A 257 25.00 11.29 -4.94
N SER A 258 26.08 11.88 -4.41
CA SER A 258 26.49 13.27 -4.68
C SER A 258 27.68 13.33 -5.64
N TYR A 259 27.56 14.14 -6.69
CA TYR A 259 28.63 14.47 -7.64
C TYR A 259 29.51 15.65 -7.18
N GLU A 260 29.33 16.15 -5.95
CA GLU A 260 30.12 17.26 -5.42
C GLU A 260 31.63 16.94 -5.40
N GLY A 261 32.46 17.85 -5.89
CA GLY A 261 33.91 17.62 -5.99
C GLY A 261 34.31 16.60 -7.08
N CYS A 262 33.40 16.23 -7.97
CA CYS A 262 33.72 15.45 -9.16
C CYS A 262 34.68 16.25 -10.05
N GLY A 263 35.95 15.86 -10.07
CA GLY A 263 36.99 16.44 -10.92
C GLY A 263 37.29 15.56 -12.13
N ILE A 264 37.63 16.19 -13.26
CA ILE A 264 37.88 15.52 -14.56
C ILE A 264 39.25 14.81 -14.56
N ASN A 265 40.14 15.11 -13.60
CA ASN A 265 41.47 14.53 -13.52
C ASN A 265 41.39 13.03 -13.17
N GLY A 266 41.65 12.17 -14.16
CA GLY A 266 41.62 10.71 -14.01
C GLY A 266 40.33 10.03 -14.52
N GLY A 267 39.39 10.79 -15.09
CA GLY A 267 38.16 10.27 -15.68
C GLY A 267 37.00 10.10 -14.69
N LEU A 268 35.78 10.37 -15.17
CA LEU A 268 34.55 10.33 -14.37
C LEU A 268 34.25 8.93 -13.81
N ARG A 269 34.30 7.91 -14.65
CA ARG A 269 33.99 6.53 -14.25
C ARG A 269 34.93 5.98 -13.16
N PRO A 270 36.28 6.11 -13.27
CA PRO A 270 37.18 5.74 -12.17
C PRO A 270 36.93 6.52 -10.88
N TRP A 271 36.56 7.80 -10.97
CA TRP A 271 36.16 8.60 -9.81
C TRP A 271 34.91 8.02 -9.15
N ILE A 272 33.82 7.79 -9.90
CA ILE A 272 32.58 7.21 -9.37
C ILE A 272 32.85 5.84 -8.73
N THR A 273 33.66 4.99 -9.37
CA THR A 273 34.00 3.66 -8.85
C THR A 273 34.63 3.73 -7.45
N ARG A 274 35.55 4.68 -7.23
CA ARG A 274 36.21 4.86 -5.93
C ARG A 274 35.27 5.48 -4.89
N GLU A 275 34.44 6.44 -5.31
CA GLU A 275 33.65 7.26 -4.38
C GLU A 275 32.29 6.63 -4.04
N LEU A 276 31.75 5.74 -4.87
CA LEU A 276 30.43 5.13 -4.69
C LEU A 276 30.23 4.53 -3.30
N PRO A 277 31.12 3.67 -2.76
CA PRO A 277 30.97 3.12 -1.41
C PRO A 277 30.98 4.18 -0.30
N GLN A 278 31.66 5.32 -0.54
CA GLN A 278 31.91 6.34 0.47
C GLN A 278 30.89 7.49 0.43
N ARG A 279 30.25 7.71 -0.72
CA ARG A 279 29.36 8.84 -0.99
C ARG A 279 27.90 8.48 -1.08
N LEU A 280 27.58 7.20 -1.29
CA LEU A 280 26.20 6.77 -1.26
C LEU A 280 25.65 6.96 0.17
N ARG A 281 24.52 7.65 0.29
CA ARG A 281 23.86 7.95 1.57
C ARG A 281 22.51 7.24 1.60
N PHE A 282 22.22 6.54 2.69
CA PHE A 282 21.02 5.72 2.85
C PHE A 282 20.01 6.41 3.76
N GLU A 283 18.72 6.16 3.53
CA GLU A 283 17.66 6.65 4.42
C GLU A 283 17.58 5.84 5.72
N ALA A 284 17.79 4.52 5.63
CA ALA A 284 17.79 3.65 6.79
C ALA A 284 19.11 3.78 7.57
N ALA A 285 19.02 4.12 8.86
CA ALA A 285 20.19 4.40 9.72
C ALA A 285 21.16 3.21 9.88
N THR A 286 20.67 1.99 9.69
CA THR A 286 21.47 0.75 9.82
C THR A 286 22.00 0.23 8.49
N GLU A 287 21.66 0.87 7.37
CA GLU A 287 22.07 0.41 6.04
C GLU A 287 23.51 0.85 5.72
N THR A 288 24.28 -0.07 5.14
CA THR A 288 25.68 0.14 4.74
C THR A 288 25.84 -0.11 3.24
N TRP A 289 26.97 0.30 2.66
CA TRP A 289 27.26 -0.05 1.26
C TRP A 289 27.27 -1.55 1.01
N ASP A 290 27.90 -2.35 1.88
CA ASP A 290 28.01 -3.79 1.66
C ASP A 290 26.64 -4.49 1.73
N SER A 291 25.81 -4.13 2.72
CA SER A 291 24.44 -4.64 2.82
C SER A 291 23.58 -4.18 1.64
N PHE A 292 23.65 -2.90 1.26
CA PHE A 292 22.91 -2.36 0.13
C PHE A 292 23.32 -3.01 -1.19
N ARG A 293 24.62 -3.17 -1.45
CA ARG A 293 25.16 -3.82 -2.64
C ARG A 293 24.74 -5.29 -2.73
N HIS A 294 24.72 -6.00 -1.60
CA HIS A 294 24.22 -7.37 -1.56
C HIS A 294 22.74 -7.44 -1.96
N LYS A 295 21.90 -6.58 -1.36
CA LYS A 295 20.48 -6.47 -1.70
C LYS A 295 20.27 -6.08 -3.15
N PHE A 296 21.06 -5.13 -3.66
CA PHE A 296 20.96 -4.68 -5.05
C PHE A 296 21.24 -5.80 -6.05
N ARG A 297 22.17 -6.72 -5.76
CA ARG A 297 22.39 -7.90 -6.60
C ARG A 297 21.21 -8.87 -6.62
N GLN A 298 20.45 -8.93 -5.53
CA GLN A 298 19.30 -9.83 -5.41
C GLN A 298 18.04 -9.22 -6.02
N MET A 299 17.79 -7.94 -5.72
CA MET A 299 16.56 -7.24 -6.10
C MET A 299 16.69 -6.50 -7.43
N GLN A 300 17.92 -6.18 -7.84
CA GLN A 300 18.21 -5.26 -8.95
C GLN A 300 17.63 -3.87 -8.66
N GLY A 301 17.76 -2.95 -9.61
CA GLY A 301 17.24 -1.61 -9.38
C GLY A 301 17.44 -0.65 -10.53
N ILE A 302 17.35 0.62 -10.17
CA ILE A 302 17.45 1.74 -11.09
C ILE A 302 18.44 2.78 -10.58
N VAL A 303 18.94 3.60 -11.49
CA VAL A 303 19.65 4.84 -11.20
C VAL A 303 18.94 5.96 -11.94
N GLU A 304 18.57 7.02 -11.25
CA GLU A 304 17.94 8.17 -11.88
C GLU A 304 18.44 9.51 -11.32
N SER A 305 18.29 10.56 -12.12
CA SER A 305 18.65 11.92 -11.77
C SER A 305 17.83 12.38 -10.58
N TRP A 306 18.48 13.02 -9.62
CA TRP A 306 17.76 13.70 -8.55
C TRP A 306 17.05 14.93 -9.11
N ILE A 307 15.75 15.05 -8.84
CA ILE A 307 14.97 16.21 -9.26
C ILE A 307 15.11 17.31 -8.20
N ASP A 308 15.77 18.39 -8.61
CA ASP A 308 15.92 19.63 -7.84
C ASP A 308 14.87 20.66 -8.27
N GLY A 309 14.56 21.60 -7.37
CA GLY A 309 13.62 22.69 -7.61
C GLY A 309 13.35 23.47 -6.33
N ASP A 310 13.11 24.79 -6.44
CA ASP A 310 12.85 25.66 -5.30
C ASP A 310 11.46 25.39 -4.70
N ASP A 311 10.42 25.28 -5.54
CA ASP A 311 9.09 24.80 -5.16
C ASP A 311 8.92 23.36 -5.69
N LYS A 312 9.32 22.41 -4.86
CA LYS A 312 9.25 20.97 -5.12
C LYS A 312 8.28 20.31 -4.16
N ARG A 313 7.38 19.49 -4.71
CA ARG A 313 6.36 18.73 -3.98
C ARG A 313 6.36 17.27 -4.37
N SER A 314 5.76 16.43 -3.54
CA SER A 314 5.69 14.98 -3.74
C SER A 314 4.25 14.49 -3.72
N PRO A 315 3.44 14.77 -4.76
CA PRO A 315 2.06 14.31 -4.77
C PRO A 315 1.94 12.83 -5.15
N SER A 316 0.77 12.27 -4.89
CA SER A 316 0.41 10.91 -5.28
C SER A 316 -1.03 10.84 -5.75
N VAL A 317 -1.34 9.84 -6.58
CA VAL A 317 -2.69 9.49 -6.98
C VAL A 317 -2.98 8.04 -6.61
N GLN A 318 -4.11 7.79 -5.96
CA GLN A 318 -4.65 6.45 -5.76
C GLN A 318 -5.61 6.12 -6.89
N CYS A 319 -5.44 4.93 -7.46
CA CYS A 319 -6.27 4.40 -8.51
C CYS A 319 -6.74 2.98 -8.17
N ARG A 320 -7.72 2.49 -8.92
CA ARG A 320 -8.22 1.12 -8.83
C ARG A 320 -8.59 0.61 -10.21
N ILE A 321 -8.12 -0.59 -10.55
CA ILE A 321 -8.66 -1.35 -11.69
C ILE A 321 -9.65 -2.34 -11.09
N ASN A 322 -10.92 -2.21 -11.46
CA ASN A 322 -11.94 -3.10 -10.94
C ASN A 322 -11.93 -4.46 -11.68
N PRO A 323 -12.62 -5.50 -11.15
CA PRO A 323 -12.68 -6.82 -11.78
C PRO A 323 -13.28 -6.86 -13.19
N LEU A 324 -13.93 -5.79 -13.65
CA LEU A 324 -14.45 -5.65 -15.02
C LEU A 324 -13.44 -4.95 -15.94
N GLY A 325 -12.22 -4.68 -15.46
CA GLY A 325 -11.17 -4.02 -16.23
C GLY A 325 -11.38 -2.50 -16.40
N LYS A 326 -12.20 -1.86 -15.57
CA LYS A 326 -12.33 -0.39 -15.60
C LYS A 326 -11.36 0.25 -14.60
N THR A 327 -10.57 1.19 -15.09
CA THR A 327 -9.68 2.04 -14.29
C THR A 327 -10.46 3.21 -13.70
N GLU A 328 -10.28 3.45 -12.40
CA GLU A 328 -10.91 4.52 -11.64
C GLU A 328 -9.86 5.27 -10.83
N VAL A 329 -9.85 6.60 -10.92
CA VAL A 329 -9.11 7.43 -9.96
C VAL A 329 -9.93 7.55 -8.68
N ILE A 330 -9.28 7.33 -7.55
CA ILE A 330 -9.91 7.27 -6.23
C ILE A 330 -9.67 8.55 -5.45
N SER A 331 -8.44 9.07 -5.48
CA SER A 331 -8.05 10.27 -4.72
C SER A 331 -6.64 10.74 -5.09
N THR A 332 -6.36 12.03 -4.86
CA THR A 332 -5.02 12.64 -4.99
C THR A 332 -4.55 13.18 -3.63
N HIS A 333 -3.25 13.16 -3.36
CA HIS A 333 -2.68 13.63 -2.10
C HIS A 333 -1.38 14.37 -2.32
N ASP A 334 -1.06 15.27 -1.39
CA ASP A 334 0.30 15.73 -1.19
C ASP A 334 0.92 14.97 -0.02
N GLN A 335 2.11 14.39 -0.25
CA GLN A 335 2.82 13.67 0.80
C GLN A 335 3.55 14.64 1.72
N VAL A 336 3.45 14.40 3.02
CA VAL A 336 4.28 15.05 4.04
C VAL A 336 5.48 14.15 4.27
N LEU A 337 6.66 14.62 3.86
CA LEU A 337 7.89 13.85 3.92
C LEU A 337 8.86 14.39 4.98
N GLY A 338 9.69 13.50 5.52
CA GLY A 338 10.76 13.81 6.45
C GLY A 338 11.96 12.89 6.27
N GLY A 339 12.75 12.71 7.33
CA GLY A 339 14.00 11.96 7.26
C GLY A 339 15.18 12.79 6.70
N PRO A 340 16.40 12.24 6.67
CA PRO A 340 17.62 12.98 6.36
C PRO A 340 17.63 13.65 4.99
N SER A 341 16.99 13.03 3.99
CA SER A 341 16.88 13.61 2.64
C SER A 341 15.46 14.01 2.24
N GLY A 342 14.50 13.96 3.18
CA GLY A 342 13.10 14.30 2.90
C GLY A 342 12.37 13.24 2.07
N GLN A 343 12.68 11.96 2.24
CA GLN A 343 12.09 10.84 1.50
C GLN A 343 11.23 9.89 2.34
N ILE A 344 11.20 10.05 3.66
CA ILE A 344 10.40 9.20 4.56
C ILE A 344 8.98 9.74 4.62
N PHE A 345 7.99 8.89 4.32
CA PHE A 345 6.58 9.24 4.43
C PHE A 345 6.17 9.43 5.90
N LEU A 346 5.73 10.63 6.25
CA LEU A 346 5.19 10.96 7.59
C LEU A 346 3.68 11.05 7.60
N GLY A 347 3.06 11.27 6.44
CA GLY A 347 1.63 11.50 6.32
C GLY A 347 1.26 12.13 4.99
N CYS A 348 0.03 12.62 4.88
CA CYS A 348 -0.46 13.26 3.67
C CYS A 348 -1.57 14.27 3.95
N THR A 349 -1.76 15.18 3.00
CA THR A 349 -2.96 16.01 2.91
C THR A 349 -3.80 15.60 1.71
N PHE A 350 -5.11 15.80 1.82
CA PHE A 350 -6.08 15.48 0.78
C PHE A 350 -7.13 16.60 0.60
N PRO A 351 -7.55 16.88 -0.65
CA PRO A 351 -6.92 16.40 -1.90
C PRO A 351 -5.53 17.01 -2.09
N ALA A 352 -4.82 16.60 -3.15
CA ALA A 352 -3.63 17.32 -3.60
C ALA A 352 -3.97 18.77 -4.00
N ASP A 353 -2.97 19.63 -4.04
CA ASP A 353 -3.12 21.04 -4.41
C ASP A 353 -3.92 21.24 -5.71
N ALA A 354 -4.80 22.23 -5.70
CA ALA A 354 -5.66 22.57 -6.83
C ALA A 354 -4.88 22.95 -8.10
N GLU A 355 -3.65 23.47 -7.99
CA GLU A 355 -2.83 23.85 -9.13
C GLU A 355 -2.41 22.66 -10.02
N TYR A 356 -2.37 21.42 -9.50
CA TYR A 356 -1.91 20.25 -10.28
C TYR A 356 -2.69 18.96 -10.07
N ARG A 357 -3.65 18.91 -9.13
CA ARG A 357 -4.35 17.65 -8.80
C ARG A 357 -5.00 16.97 -10.02
N LEU A 358 -5.52 17.75 -10.98
CA LEU A 358 -6.13 17.21 -12.20
C LEU A 358 -5.09 16.64 -13.17
N GLU A 359 -3.89 17.23 -13.23
CA GLU A 359 -2.80 16.76 -14.10
C GLU A 359 -2.27 15.40 -13.63
N ILE A 360 -2.00 15.27 -12.33
CA ILE A 360 -1.56 13.98 -11.75
C ILE A 360 -2.68 12.93 -11.76
N GLN A 361 -3.94 13.34 -11.68
CA GLN A 361 -5.10 12.46 -11.84
C GLN A 361 -5.13 11.87 -13.25
N GLU A 362 -4.97 12.70 -14.28
CA GLU A 362 -4.94 12.23 -15.66
C GLU A 362 -3.73 11.35 -15.95
N ALA A 363 -2.56 11.67 -15.39
CA ALA A 363 -1.40 10.78 -15.43
C ALA A 363 -1.69 9.41 -14.79
N GLY A 364 -2.30 9.39 -13.60
CA GLY A 364 -2.73 8.16 -12.91
C GLY A 364 -3.72 7.33 -13.73
N ARG A 365 -4.67 7.99 -14.41
CA ARG A 365 -5.64 7.34 -15.31
C ARG A 365 -4.94 6.61 -16.46
N ARG A 366 -4.05 7.29 -17.18
CA ARG A 366 -3.28 6.70 -18.31
C ARG A 366 -2.39 5.55 -17.86
N ILE A 367 -1.73 5.67 -16.70
CA ILE A 367 -0.93 4.58 -16.12
C ILE A 367 -1.82 3.38 -15.81
N GLY A 368 -3.00 3.63 -15.25
CA GLY A 368 -3.97 2.57 -14.97
C GLY A 368 -4.47 1.87 -16.22
N GLU A 369 -4.61 2.55 -17.36
CA GLU A 369 -4.94 1.92 -18.65
C GLU A 369 -3.84 0.95 -19.10
N VAL A 370 -2.57 1.33 -18.97
CA VAL A 370 -1.44 0.44 -19.31
C VAL A 370 -1.41 -0.78 -18.39
N LEU A 371 -1.56 -0.59 -17.07
CA LEU A 371 -1.61 -1.70 -16.12
C LEU A 371 -2.82 -2.63 -16.38
N GLN A 372 -3.96 -2.05 -16.76
CA GLN A 372 -5.17 -2.79 -17.10
C GLN A 372 -4.97 -3.67 -18.35
N GLN A 373 -4.25 -3.20 -19.35
CA GLN A 373 -3.89 -4.00 -20.54
C GLN A 373 -3.05 -5.23 -20.18
N HIS A 374 -2.27 -5.16 -19.09
CA HIS A 374 -1.53 -6.29 -18.53
C HIS A 374 -2.38 -7.18 -17.60
N GLY A 375 -3.67 -6.90 -17.43
CA GLY A 375 -4.59 -7.68 -16.61
C GLY A 375 -4.54 -7.39 -15.11
N VAL A 376 -3.90 -6.30 -14.69
CA VAL A 376 -3.84 -5.92 -13.27
C VAL A 376 -5.24 -5.61 -12.75
N ILE A 377 -5.55 -6.12 -11.55
CA ILE A 377 -6.79 -5.83 -10.81
C ILE A 377 -6.40 -5.31 -9.42
N GLY A 378 -7.25 -4.47 -8.84
CA GLY A 378 -7.11 -3.99 -7.47
C GLY A 378 -6.60 -2.56 -7.39
N ARG A 379 -6.17 -2.18 -6.19
CA ARG A 379 -5.70 -0.82 -5.89
C ARG A 379 -4.23 -0.68 -6.25
N PHE A 380 -3.90 0.50 -6.73
CA PHE A 380 -2.52 0.94 -6.84
C PHE A 380 -2.41 2.44 -6.56
N ALA A 381 -1.21 2.90 -6.24
CA ALA A 381 -0.90 4.32 -6.17
C ALA A 381 0.29 4.65 -7.07
N VAL A 382 0.34 5.87 -7.58
CA VAL A 382 1.50 6.40 -8.31
C VAL A 382 2.01 7.62 -7.56
N ASP A 383 3.30 7.64 -7.31
CA ASP A 383 3.99 8.75 -6.66
C ASP A 383 4.71 9.59 -7.72
N PHE A 384 4.71 10.91 -7.50
CA PHE A 384 5.34 11.89 -8.38
C PHE A 384 6.29 12.79 -7.60
N ILE A 385 7.27 13.35 -8.30
CA ILE A 385 7.91 14.60 -7.92
C ILE A 385 7.40 15.69 -8.86
N SER A 386 6.90 16.78 -8.28
CA SER A 386 6.37 17.94 -9.00
C SER A 386 7.23 19.15 -8.69
N VAL A 387 7.72 19.84 -9.72
CA VAL A 387 8.50 21.08 -9.56
C VAL A 387 7.79 22.21 -10.29
N LYS A 388 7.58 23.34 -9.61
CA LYS A 388 7.05 24.55 -10.23
C LYS A 388 8.15 25.24 -11.02
N GLN A 389 7.91 25.47 -12.30
CA GLN A 389 8.75 26.24 -13.21
C GLN A 389 7.97 27.43 -13.76
N ALA A 390 8.61 28.27 -14.58
CA ALA A 390 8.01 29.50 -15.10
C ALA A 390 6.76 29.25 -15.97
N ASP A 391 6.69 28.09 -16.63
CA ASP A 391 5.62 27.67 -17.54
C ASP A 391 4.57 26.75 -16.89
N GLY A 392 4.73 26.39 -15.62
CA GLY A 392 3.76 25.58 -14.88
C GLY A 392 4.39 24.51 -14.00
N TRP A 393 3.58 23.53 -13.62
CA TRP A 393 4.04 22.37 -12.85
C TRP A 393 4.58 21.28 -13.77
N HIS A 394 5.75 20.76 -13.43
CA HIS A 394 6.37 19.65 -14.15
C HIS A 394 6.35 18.40 -13.29
N HIS A 395 5.65 17.37 -13.77
CA HIS A 395 5.40 16.13 -13.04
C HIS A 395 6.25 14.98 -13.56
N SER A 396 7.04 14.37 -12.69
CA SER A 396 7.79 13.14 -12.98
C SER A 396 7.29 12.00 -12.12
N ALA A 397 6.79 10.93 -12.74
CA ALA A 397 6.38 9.72 -12.01
C ALA A 397 7.62 8.93 -11.56
N ILE A 398 7.61 8.47 -10.30
CA ILE A 398 8.78 7.84 -9.68
C ILE A 398 8.53 6.41 -9.17
N GLU A 399 7.28 6.04 -8.89
CA GLU A 399 6.95 4.76 -8.26
C GLU A 399 5.50 4.34 -8.49
N ILE A 400 5.28 3.04 -8.72
CA ILE A 400 3.96 2.41 -8.73
C ILE A 400 3.86 1.46 -7.53
N ASN A 401 2.87 1.68 -6.68
CA ASN A 401 2.58 0.83 -5.54
C ASN A 401 1.37 -0.06 -5.84
N LEU A 402 1.57 -1.29 -6.35
CA LEU A 402 0.50 -2.27 -6.64
C LEU A 402 -0.08 -2.94 -5.37
N ARG A 403 -0.51 -2.14 -4.40
CA ARG A 403 -1.04 -2.57 -3.11
C ARG A 403 -1.85 -1.46 -2.45
N LYS A 404 -2.45 -1.76 -1.30
CA LYS A 404 -2.97 -0.72 -0.39
C LYS A 404 -1.78 0.02 0.24
N GLY A 405 -1.89 1.33 0.44
CA GLY A 405 -0.81 2.18 0.97
C GLY A 405 -1.25 3.05 2.15
N GLY A 406 -0.35 3.92 2.62
CA GLY A 406 -0.62 4.85 3.74
C GLY A 406 -1.82 5.79 3.50
N THR A 407 -2.11 6.09 2.24
CA THR A 407 -3.25 6.92 1.84
C THR A 407 -4.58 6.14 1.70
N THR A 408 -4.55 4.80 1.74
CA THR A 408 -5.78 3.99 1.58
C THR A 408 -6.68 4.07 2.80
N HIS A 409 -6.13 3.95 4.01
CA HIS A 409 -6.88 4.08 5.26
C HIS A 409 -7.60 5.43 5.38
N PRO A 410 -6.93 6.60 5.29
CA PRO A 410 -7.59 7.88 5.50
C PRO A 410 -8.70 8.15 4.48
N PHE A 411 -8.49 7.80 3.20
CA PHE A 411 -9.54 7.96 2.19
C PHE A 411 -10.76 7.06 2.46
N LEU A 412 -10.54 5.80 2.84
CA LEU A 412 -11.64 4.90 3.19
C LEU A 412 -12.42 5.41 4.41
N MET A 413 -11.72 5.87 5.45
CA MET A 413 -12.38 6.46 6.63
C MET A 413 -13.18 7.70 6.25
N LEU A 414 -12.61 8.64 5.49
CA LEU A 414 -13.36 9.80 4.99
C LEU A 414 -14.64 9.35 4.26
N LYS A 415 -14.50 8.39 3.33
CA LYS A 415 -15.62 7.89 2.52
C LYS A 415 -16.74 7.31 3.38
N PHE A 416 -16.41 6.40 4.29
CA PHE A 416 -17.40 5.69 5.09
C PHE A 416 -18.03 6.55 6.18
N LEU A 417 -17.29 7.49 6.76
CA LEU A 417 -17.82 8.35 7.82
C LEU A 417 -18.74 9.45 7.27
N THR A 418 -18.52 9.88 6.03
CA THR A 418 -19.23 11.03 5.46
C THR A 418 -20.24 10.66 4.37
N ASN A 419 -20.20 9.42 3.85
CA ASN A 419 -21.00 8.95 2.72
C ASN A 419 -20.88 9.83 1.46
N GLY A 420 -19.77 10.55 1.33
CA GLY A 420 -19.51 11.43 0.21
C GLY A 420 -18.91 10.73 -1.00
N ILE A 421 -18.66 11.53 -2.03
CA ILE A 421 -18.15 11.11 -3.33
C ILE A 421 -16.95 11.96 -3.72
N TYR A 422 -16.00 11.34 -4.41
CA TYR A 422 -14.92 12.04 -5.08
C TYR A 422 -15.40 12.44 -6.47
N ASP A 423 -15.46 13.75 -6.73
CA ASP A 423 -15.75 14.29 -8.04
C ASP A 423 -14.47 14.31 -8.88
N VAL A 424 -14.45 13.50 -9.93
CA VAL A 424 -13.30 13.37 -10.84
C VAL A 424 -13.15 14.61 -11.73
N GLY A 425 -14.23 15.31 -12.07
CA GLY A 425 -14.16 16.52 -12.88
C GLY A 425 -13.46 17.66 -12.15
N GLU A 426 -13.72 17.79 -10.85
CA GLU A 426 -13.11 18.84 -10.03
C GLU A 426 -11.86 18.39 -9.27
N GLY A 427 -11.66 17.08 -9.10
CA GLY A 427 -10.59 16.52 -8.28
C GLY A 427 -10.81 16.75 -6.77
N GLN A 428 -12.07 16.92 -6.36
CA GLN A 428 -12.48 17.32 -5.01
C GLN A 428 -13.46 16.30 -4.42
N TYR A 429 -13.42 16.13 -3.09
CA TYR A 429 -14.39 15.29 -2.39
C TYR A 429 -15.50 16.13 -1.78
N TYR A 430 -16.74 15.66 -1.94
CA TYR A 430 -17.93 16.29 -1.42
C TYR A 430 -18.77 15.34 -0.58
N THR A 431 -19.30 15.85 0.52
CA THR A 431 -20.36 15.17 1.29
C THR A 431 -21.67 15.15 0.49
N PRO A 432 -22.68 14.35 0.89
CA PRO A 432 -24.01 14.40 0.27
C PRO A 432 -24.67 15.78 0.29
N MET A 433 -24.23 16.67 1.18
CA MET A 433 -24.68 18.06 1.27
C MET A 433 -23.84 19.03 0.41
N ALA A 434 -23.07 18.51 -0.55
CA ALA A 434 -22.18 19.26 -1.45
C ALA A 434 -21.13 20.12 -0.72
N GLN A 435 -20.75 19.75 0.50
CA GLN A 435 -19.69 20.43 1.23
C GLN A 435 -18.35 19.75 0.99
N PRO A 436 -17.26 20.49 0.72
CA PRO A 436 -15.97 19.87 0.53
C PRO A 436 -15.45 19.27 1.84
N ARG A 437 -14.67 18.19 1.74
CA ARG A 437 -13.90 17.66 2.88
C ARG A 437 -12.45 17.48 2.53
N TYR A 438 -11.64 17.73 3.54
CA TYR A 438 -10.19 17.68 3.52
C TYR A 438 -9.72 16.82 4.68
N TYR A 439 -8.53 16.26 4.56
CA TYR A 439 -7.86 15.71 5.74
C TYR A 439 -6.36 15.98 5.75
N TYR A 440 -5.83 16.00 6.97
CA TYR A 440 -4.44 15.74 7.26
C TYR A 440 -4.38 14.36 7.93
N ALA A 441 -3.58 13.45 7.41
CA ALA A 441 -3.44 12.11 7.96
C ALA A 441 -1.97 11.78 8.21
N SER A 442 -1.69 11.08 9.30
CA SER A 442 -0.38 10.53 9.60
C SER A 442 -0.54 9.15 10.21
N ASP A 443 0.29 8.21 9.80
CA ASP A 443 0.38 6.86 10.35
C ASP A 443 1.67 6.66 11.15
N ASN A 444 2.38 7.77 11.42
CA ASN A 444 3.71 7.81 12.00
C ASN A 444 3.83 8.90 13.08
N VAL A 445 2.74 9.16 13.82
CA VAL A 445 2.82 9.99 15.02
C VAL A 445 3.53 9.16 16.09
N HIS A 446 4.68 9.62 16.56
CA HIS A 446 5.55 8.88 17.46
C HIS A 446 6.25 9.80 18.46
N SER A 447 6.21 9.46 19.74
CA SER A 447 6.99 10.10 20.78
C SER A 447 7.23 9.14 21.94
N ASN A 448 8.44 9.16 22.51
CA ASN A 448 8.76 8.39 23.73
C ASN A 448 7.89 8.82 24.92
N ALA A 449 7.36 10.03 24.90
CA ALA A 449 6.46 10.52 25.95
C ALA A 449 5.12 9.74 25.95
N TYR A 450 4.71 9.16 24.82
CA TYR A 450 3.45 8.44 24.72
C TYR A 450 3.53 6.99 25.22
N LEU A 451 4.72 6.51 25.58
CA LEU A 451 4.91 5.15 26.10
C LEU A 451 4.10 4.93 27.37
N GLY A 452 3.44 3.79 27.45
CA GLY A 452 2.53 3.43 28.54
C GLY A 452 1.07 3.84 28.29
N LEU A 453 0.78 4.85 27.46
CA LEU A 453 -0.60 5.23 27.16
C LEU A 453 -1.34 4.09 26.45
N THR A 454 -2.53 3.78 26.95
CA THR A 454 -3.36 2.69 26.41
C THR A 454 -4.34 3.21 25.35
N PRO A 455 -4.93 2.30 24.54
CA PRO A 455 -6.05 2.65 23.68
C PRO A 455 -7.21 3.35 24.42
N ASP A 456 -7.49 2.95 25.66
CA ASP A 456 -8.53 3.54 26.50
C ASP A 456 -8.18 4.99 26.88
N ASP A 457 -6.94 5.24 27.33
CA ASP A 457 -6.46 6.61 27.62
C ASP A 457 -6.57 7.51 26.39
N LEU A 458 -6.22 7.01 25.20
CA LEU A 458 -6.33 7.76 23.96
C LEU A 458 -7.77 8.15 23.64
N VAL A 459 -8.74 7.25 23.87
CA VAL A 459 -10.16 7.53 23.68
C VAL A 459 -10.63 8.58 24.68
N ASP A 460 -10.28 8.44 25.96
CA ASP A 460 -10.65 9.39 27.00
C ASP A 460 -10.08 10.78 26.72
N LEU A 461 -8.80 10.88 26.36
CA LEU A 461 -8.16 12.13 25.97
C LEU A 461 -8.86 12.77 24.77
N ALA A 462 -9.28 11.96 23.79
CA ALA A 462 -10.01 12.45 22.63
C ALA A 462 -11.41 12.99 22.98
N VAL A 463 -12.10 12.35 23.93
CA VAL A 463 -13.41 12.80 24.42
C VAL A 463 -13.27 14.08 25.25
N LEU A 464 -12.39 14.08 26.26
CA LEU A 464 -12.17 15.21 27.17
C LEU A 464 -11.74 16.48 26.44
N ASN A 465 -11.01 16.35 25.34
CA ASN A 465 -10.52 17.47 24.55
C ASN A 465 -11.39 17.80 23.32
N GLY A 466 -12.52 17.10 23.11
CA GLY A 466 -13.40 17.32 21.96
C GLY A 466 -12.68 17.13 20.62
N LEU A 467 -11.84 16.09 20.52
CA LEU A 467 -11.14 15.71 19.29
C LEU A 467 -11.93 14.70 18.45
N HIS A 468 -12.79 13.89 19.08
CA HIS A 468 -13.54 12.83 18.43
C HIS A 468 -14.27 13.30 17.15
N PHE A 469 -14.39 12.39 16.19
CA PHE A 469 -15.19 12.62 14.99
C PHE A 469 -16.66 12.85 15.34
N ASN A 470 -17.22 13.94 14.84
CA ASN A 470 -18.61 14.32 15.02
C ASN A 470 -19.41 14.01 13.75
N ALA A 471 -20.35 13.08 13.84
CA ALA A 471 -21.15 12.63 12.70
C ALA A 471 -22.09 13.71 12.13
N ALA A 472 -22.51 14.69 12.93
CA ALA A 472 -23.39 15.76 12.47
C ALA A 472 -22.64 16.81 11.64
N THR A 473 -21.44 17.21 12.06
CA THR A 473 -20.60 18.13 11.30
C THR A 473 -19.76 17.42 10.24
N GLN A 474 -19.60 16.10 10.36
CA GLN A 474 -18.71 15.27 9.55
C GLN A 474 -17.26 15.77 9.59
N GLN A 475 -16.79 16.13 10.78
CA GLN A 475 -15.44 16.64 11.06
C GLN A 475 -14.90 16.06 12.37
N GLY A 476 -13.59 16.09 12.56
CA GLY A 476 -12.91 15.67 13.78
C GLY A 476 -11.80 14.67 13.52
N VAL A 477 -11.37 13.95 14.55
CA VAL A 477 -10.18 13.10 14.53
C VAL A 477 -10.57 11.63 14.65
N VAL A 478 -9.97 10.81 13.79
CA VAL A 478 -10.09 9.35 13.81
C VAL A 478 -8.71 8.76 14.07
N PHE A 479 -8.60 7.87 15.06
CA PHE A 479 -7.35 7.21 15.42
C PHE A 479 -7.26 5.81 14.82
N HIS A 480 -6.03 5.38 14.53
CA HIS A 480 -5.72 4.01 14.12
C HIS A 480 -4.33 3.62 14.63
N LEU A 481 -3.94 2.35 14.50
CA LEU A 481 -2.70 1.85 15.13
C LEU A 481 -2.67 2.10 16.64
N MET A 482 -3.83 2.04 17.30
CA MET A 482 -3.97 2.34 18.71
C MET A 482 -3.26 1.31 19.58
N GLY A 483 -3.18 0.05 19.13
CA GLY A 483 -2.46 -1.00 19.85
C GLY A 483 -0.95 -0.74 19.95
N ALA A 484 -0.37 0.04 19.02
CA ALA A 484 1.04 0.39 19.05
C ALA A 484 1.38 1.47 20.10
N LEU A 485 0.37 2.13 20.68
CA LEU A 485 0.59 3.31 21.50
C LEU A 485 1.39 3.01 22.76
N SER A 486 0.98 1.99 23.52
CA SER A 486 1.57 1.72 24.84
C SER A 486 3.03 1.25 24.74
N GLU A 487 3.33 0.35 23.81
CA GLU A 487 4.67 -0.25 23.66
C GLU A 487 5.63 0.62 22.84
N PHE A 488 5.11 1.30 21.81
CA PHE A 488 5.96 2.02 20.84
C PHE A 488 5.76 3.53 20.87
N GLY A 489 4.88 4.06 21.71
CA GLY A 489 4.56 5.49 21.74
C GLY A 489 4.05 5.98 20.39
N LYS A 490 3.40 5.09 19.61
CA LYS A 490 3.08 5.30 18.20
C LYS A 490 1.60 5.10 17.93
N PHE A 491 1.02 5.98 17.14
CA PHE A 491 -0.33 5.83 16.62
C PHE A 491 -0.47 6.53 15.26
N GLY A 492 -1.63 6.33 14.64
CA GLY A 492 -2.04 7.03 13.44
C GLY A 492 -3.33 7.82 13.65
N THR A 493 -3.51 8.85 12.83
CA THR A 493 -4.60 9.80 12.93
C THR A 493 -5.06 10.28 11.56
N VAL A 494 -6.36 10.49 11.41
CA VAL A 494 -7.01 11.12 10.25
C VAL A 494 -7.83 12.30 10.77
N CYS A 495 -7.37 13.51 10.49
CA CYS A 495 -7.99 14.75 10.94
C CYS A 495 -8.83 15.34 9.82
N ILE A 496 -10.15 15.18 9.88
CA ILE A 496 -11.11 15.57 8.84
C ILE A 496 -11.67 16.95 9.13
N GLY A 497 -11.58 17.86 8.15
CA GLY A 497 -12.11 19.22 8.21
C GLY A 497 -12.85 19.63 6.93
N ASP A 498 -13.56 20.75 7.00
CA ASP A 498 -14.20 21.42 5.87
C ASP A 498 -13.28 22.37 5.10
N SER A 499 -12.07 22.61 5.61
CA SER A 499 -10.97 23.28 4.91
C SER A 499 -9.62 22.60 5.21
N PRO A 500 -8.58 22.82 4.38
CA PRO A 500 -7.21 22.37 4.67
C PRO A 500 -6.70 22.89 6.02
N GLU A 501 -6.97 24.15 6.34
CA GLU A 501 -6.56 24.80 7.59
C GLU A 501 -7.22 24.15 8.79
N ARG A 502 -8.52 23.80 8.68
CA ARG A 502 -9.25 23.11 9.75
C ARG A 502 -8.67 21.72 10.01
N ALA A 503 -8.41 20.95 8.96
CA ALA A 503 -7.80 19.64 9.07
C ALA A 503 -6.41 19.70 9.73
N LYS A 504 -5.57 20.66 9.33
CA LYS A 504 -4.25 20.90 9.93
C LYS A 504 -4.33 21.36 11.39
N LYS A 505 -5.29 22.23 11.73
CA LYS A 505 -5.53 22.67 13.11
C LYS A 505 -5.95 21.52 14.01
N LEU A 506 -6.78 20.59 13.51
CA LEU A 506 -7.15 19.38 14.24
C LEU A 506 -5.94 18.50 14.52
N TYR A 507 -5.07 18.28 13.52
CA TYR A 507 -3.83 17.55 13.71
C TYR A 507 -2.94 18.19 14.78
N GLN A 508 -2.67 19.50 14.68
CA GLN A 508 -1.85 20.19 15.69
C GLN A 508 -2.46 20.11 17.09
N LYS A 509 -3.79 20.25 17.21
CA LYS A 509 -4.49 20.10 18.49
C LYS A 509 -4.31 18.69 19.06
N THR A 510 -4.43 17.65 18.23
CA THR A 510 -4.17 16.26 18.64
C THR A 510 -2.76 16.11 19.20
N ILE A 511 -1.73 16.54 18.47
CA ILE A 511 -0.35 16.44 18.94
C ILE A 511 -0.16 17.17 20.28
N ASN A 512 -0.61 18.42 20.37
CA ASN A 512 -0.48 19.21 21.60
C ASN A 512 -1.19 18.57 22.79
N THR A 513 -2.39 18.00 22.59
CA THR A 513 -3.15 17.32 23.64
C THR A 513 -2.40 16.09 24.16
N LEU A 514 -1.85 15.25 23.27
CA LEU A 514 -1.12 14.06 23.70
C LEU A 514 0.22 14.42 24.35
N GLU A 515 0.93 15.43 23.86
CA GLU A 515 2.15 15.92 24.50
C GLU A 515 1.90 16.46 25.91
N GLN A 516 0.78 17.16 26.14
CA GLN A 516 0.42 17.63 27.47
C GLN A 516 0.06 16.48 28.41
N ALA A 517 -0.73 15.52 27.94
CA ALA A 517 -1.16 14.38 28.74
C ALA A 517 0.02 13.46 29.13
N ALA A 518 1.01 13.31 28.24
CA ALA A 518 2.20 12.51 28.46
C ALA A 518 3.20 13.08 29.48
N ASN A 519 3.03 14.35 29.86
CA ASN A 519 3.89 15.03 30.84
C ASN A 519 3.26 15.12 32.25
N LEU A 520 2.10 14.48 32.45
CA LEU A 520 1.41 14.32 33.74
C LEU A 520 1.71 12.92 34.30
#